data_AF-A0A7X7RNB5-F1
#
_entry.id   AF-A0A7X7RNB5-F1
#
_cell.length_a   1.000
_cell.length_b   1.000
_cell.length_c   1.000
_cell.angle_alpha   90.00
_cell.angle_beta   90.00
_cell.angle_gamma   90.00
#
_symmetry.space_group_name_H-M   'P 1'
#
loop_
_entity.id
_entity.type
_entity.pdbx_description
1 polymer ?
#
loop_
_entity_poly.entity_id
_entity_poly.type
_entity_poly.pdbx_seq_one_letter_code
_entity_poly.pdbx_strand_id
1 'polypeptide(L)'
;MGKRTGCGMVAGLIIGSFARAAELPAVACDVVVVGGGSAGICAAIQSARAGAKTVLIEAAHQVGGNTTTGGVNFPGLFHAWGRQVIAGAGWDV
;
A
#
# COMPACT_ATOMS: atom_id res chain seq x y z
N MET A 1 -15.32 10.66 26.06
CA MET A 1 -13.94 11.20 26.14
C MET A 1 -12.98 10.04 25.87
N GLY A 2 -12.38 9.94 24.67
CA GLY A 2 -11.52 8.79 24.34
C GLY A 2 -11.10 8.72 22.87
N LYS A 3 -10.27 9.68 22.45
CA LYS A 3 -9.32 9.61 21.31
C LYS A 3 -9.87 9.08 19.96
N ARG A 4 -10.52 9.97 19.21
CA ARG A 4 -10.44 9.96 17.73
C ARG A 4 -9.00 10.34 17.34
N THR A 5 -8.03 9.46 17.58
CA THR A 5 -6.66 9.66 17.07
C THR A 5 -6.65 9.20 15.62
N GLY A 6 -6.49 10.17 14.72
CA GLY A 6 -6.53 9.97 13.29
C GLY A 6 -5.67 8.79 12.84
N CYS A 7 -6.34 7.77 12.31
CA CYS A 7 -5.77 6.81 11.37
C CYS A 7 -5.47 7.58 10.07
N GLY A 8 -4.49 8.48 10.13
CA GLY A 8 -4.00 9.20 8.96
C GLY A 8 -2.98 8.31 8.28
N MET A 9 -3.43 7.54 7.29
CA MET A 9 -2.51 7.04 6.27
C MET A 9 -1.90 8.28 5.62
N VAL A 10 -0.68 8.65 5.98
CA VAL A 10 0.03 9.75 5.32
C VAL A 10 0.49 9.20 3.97
N ALA A 11 -0.44 9.20 3.02
CA ALA A 11 -0.17 8.89 1.62
C ALA A 11 0.59 10.08 1.02
N GLY A 12 1.89 10.15 1.28
CA GLY A 12 2.79 11.03 0.56
C GLY A 12 3.04 10.45 -0.84
N LEU A 13 2.16 10.74 -1.79
CA LEU A 13 2.39 10.44 -3.21
C LEU A 13 3.40 11.46 -3.75
N ILE A 14 4.68 11.07 -3.86
CA ILE A 14 5.67 11.87 -4.60
C ILE A 14 5.79 11.30 -6.00
N ILE A 15 5.13 11.97 -6.94
CA ILE A 15 5.29 11.74 -8.38
C ILE A 15 6.64 12.33 -8.79
N GLY A 16 7.61 11.50 -9.21
CA GLY A 16 8.93 12.00 -9.58
C GLY A 16 9.74 11.05 -10.46
N SER A 17 9.57 11.19 -11.77
CA SER A 17 10.50 10.74 -12.83
C SER A 17 11.96 10.99 -12.41
N PHE A 18 12.76 9.93 -12.23
CA PHE A 18 14.22 9.95 -12.02
C PHE A 18 14.77 11.10 -11.16
N ALA A 19 13.97 11.62 -10.22
CA ALA A 19 14.33 12.78 -9.43
C ALA A 19 15.28 12.31 -8.33
N ARG A 20 16.46 12.92 -8.28
CA ARG A 20 17.41 12.84 -7.15
C ARG A 20 16.63 12.78 -5.84
N ALA A 21 16.99 11.84 -4.94
CA ALA A 21 16.35 11.65 -3.65
C ALA A 21 15.99 13.01 -3.04
N ALA A 22 14.73 13.40 -3.14
CA ALA A 22 14.26 14.64 -2.57
C ALA A 22 14.45 14.48 -1.06
N GLU A 23 14.95 15.52 -0.40
CA GLU A 23 15.07 15.52 1.05
C GLU A 23 13.65 15.53 1.61
N LEU A 24 13.16 14.34 1.92
CA LEU A 24 11.86 14.15 2.55
C LEU A 24 11.96 14.70 3.97
N PRO A 25 10.92 15.40 4.47
CA PRO A 25 10.86 15.70 5.89
C PRO A 25 11.00 14.38 6.66
N ALA A 26 11.82 14.38 7.71
CA ALA A 26 11.99 13.19 8.53
C ALA A 26 10.64 12.78 9.13
N VAL A 27 10.10 11.64 8.67
CA VAL A 27 8.85 11.08 9.17
C VAL A 27 9.18 9.96 10.16
N ALA A 28 8.84 10.17 11.44
CA ALA A 28 8.92 9.11 12.43
C ALA A 28 7.82 8.09 12.19
N CYS A 29 8.20 6.83 11.98
CA CYS A 29 7.30 5.72 11.75
C CYS A 29 7.85 4.44 12.39
N ASP A 30 6.95 3.51 12.68
CA ASP A 30 7.30 2.19 13.19
C ASP A 30 7.58 1.21 12.04
N VAL A 31 6.91 1.42 10.89
CA VAL A 31 7.03 0.59 9.68
C VAL A 31 7.14 1.47 8.44
N VAL A 32 8.13 1.18 7.59
CA VAL A 32 8.24 1.73 6.23
C VAL A 32 8.05 0.60 5.22
N VAL A 33 7.14 0.82 4.28
CA VAL A 33 6.90 -0.05 3.13
C VAL A 33 7.41 0.65 1.87
N VAL A 34 8.28 -0.01 1.11
CA VAL A 34 8.84 0.49 -0.14
C VAL A 34 8.26 -0.30 -1.30
N GLY A 35 7.55 0.39 -2.20
CA GLY A 35 6.80 -0.17 -3.31
C GLY A 35 5.31 -0.29 -3.01
N GLY A 36 4.47 0.41 -3.78
CA GLY A 36 3.01 0.41 -3.73
C GLY A 36 2.36 -0.59 -4.69
N GLY A 37 3.02 -1.73 -4.94
CA GLY A 37 2.40 -2.87 -5.63
C GLY A 37 1.40 -3.62 -4.75
N SER A 38 0.78 -4.67 -5.28
CA SER A 38 -0.21 -5.50 -4.57
C SER A 38 0.27 -5.98 -3.19
N ALA A 39 1.51 -6.48 -3.11
CA ALA A 39 2.12 -6.92 -1.85
C ALA A 39 2.36 -5.77 -0.87
N GLY A 40 2.90 -4.64 -1.35
CA GLY A 40 3.22 -3.48 -0.51
C GLY A 40 1.98 -2.79 0.05
N ILE A 41 0.93 -2.64 -0.76
CA ILE A 41 -0.36 -2.12 -0.29
C ILE A 41 -0.92 -3.03 0.82
N CYS A 42 -0.92 -4.35 0.62
CA CYS A 42 -1.39 -5.29 1.64
C CYS A 42 -0.58 -5.16 2.94
N ALA A 43 0.75 -5.11 2.84
CA ALA A 43 1.63 -4.94 3.99
C ALA A 43 1.38 -3.61 4.74
N ALA A 44 1.22 -2.51 4.00
CA ALA A 44 0.95 -1.19 4.57
C ALA A 44 -0.40 -1.15 5.31
N ILE A 45 -1.45 -1.70 4.70
CA ILE A 45 -2.79 -1.77 5.31
C ILE A 45 -2.77 -2.62 6.57
N GLN A 46 -2.14 -3.79 6.53
CA GLN A 46 -2.10 -4.68 7.70
C GLN A 46 -1.26 -4.09 8.84
N SER A 47 -0.14 -3.44 8.53
CA SER A 47 0.67 -2.74 9.54
C SER A 47 -0.11 -1.60 10.20
N ALA A 48 -0.85 -0.81 9.40
CA ALA A 48 -1.71 0.24 9.94
C ALA A 48 -2.87 -0.32 10.77
N ARG A 49 -3.50 -1.42 10.34
CA ARG A 49 -4.57 -2.12 11.09
C ARG A 49 -4.06 -2.71 12.41
N ALA A 50 -2.79 -3.12 12.47
CA ALA A 50 -2.13 -3.56 13.69
C ALA A 50 -1.76 -2.38 14.63
N GLY A 51 -2.01 -1.13 14.23
CA GLY A 51 -1.77 0.06 15.04
C GLY A 51 -0.40 0.71 14.86
N ALA A 52 0.42 0.23 13.91
CA ALA A 52 1.74 0.81 13.63
C ALA A 52 1.62 2.11 12.84
N LYS A 53 2.43 3.13 13.19
CA LYS A 53 2.63 4.29 12.32
C LYS A 53 3.36 3.84 11.07
N THR A 54 2.61 3.75 9.97
CA THR A 54 3.08 3.13 8.73
C THR A 54 3.24 4.18 7.64
N VAL A 55 4.39 4.16 6.95
CA VAL A 55 4.67 4.97 5.76
C VAL A 55 4.80 4.06 4.54
N LEU A 56 4.12 4.40 3.44
CA LEU A 56 4.25 3.72 2.15
C LEU A 56 4.91 4.68 1.15
N ILE A 57 5.95 4.21 0.47
CA ILE A 57 6.68 4.96 -0.56
C ILE A 57 6.51 4.23 -1.89
N GLU A 58 6.07 4.92 -2.93
CA GLU A 58 5.97 4.43 -4.30
C GLU A 58 6.74 5.37 -5.23
N ALA A 59 7.50 4.80 -6.16
CA ALA A 59 8.30 5.54 -7.12
C ALA A 59 7.49 5.96 -8.37
N ALA A 60 6.46 5.20 -8.70
CA ALA A 60 5.52 5.50 -9.77
C ALA A 60 4.56 6.63 -9.38
N HIS A 61 3.90 7.18 -10.40
CA HIS A 61 2.89 8.23 -10.25
C HIS A 61 1.57 7.73 -9.67
N GLN A 62 1.43 6.41 -9.48
CA GLN A 62 0.25 5.75 -8.95
C GLN A 62 0.64 4.46 -8.25
N VAL A 63 -0.23 3.98 -7.36
CA VAL A 63 -0.12 2.66 -6.76
C VAL A 63 -0.67 1.57 -7.70
N GLY A 64 -0.35 0.31 -7.39
CA GLY A 64 -0.87 -0.87 -8.08
C GLY A 64 0.21 -1.74 -8.73
N GLY A 65 1.43 -1.21 -8.94
CA GLY A 65 2.55 -1.97 -9.51
C GLY A 65 2.17 -2.68 -10.82
N ASN A 66 2.61 -3.93 -10.99
CA ASN A 66 2.31 -4.70 -12.20
C ASN A 66 0.82 -4.95 -12.44
N THR A 67 0.00 -5.05 -11.39
CA THR A 67 -1.45 -5.28 -11.52
C THR A 67 -2.15 -4.13 -12.25
N THR A 68 -1.70 -2.89 -12.02
CA THR A 68 -2.29 -1.70 -12.65
C THR A 68 -1.39 -1.13 -13.74
N THR A 69 -0.19 -0.67 -13.39
CA THR A 69 0.76 -0.03 -14.31
C THR A 69 1.34 -1.01 -15.32
N GLY A 70 1.55 -2.26 -14.92
CA GLY A 70 2.02 -3.32 -15.82
C GLY A 70 0.92 -4.00 -16.63
N GLY A 71 -0.35 -3.62 -16.42
CA GLY A 71 -1.50 -4.20 -17.13
C GLY A 71 -1.79 -5.66 -16.80
N VAL A 72 -1.31 -6.20 -15.66
CA VAL A 72 -1.58 -7.58 -15.25
C VAL A 72 -2.98 -7.67 -14.63
N ASN A 73 -3.99 -7.75 -15.49
CA ASN A 73 -5.41 -7.77 -15.11
C ASN A 73 -5.92 -9.14 -14.63
N PHE A 74 -5.08 -10.17 -14.64
CA PHE A 74 -5.40 -11.49 -14.09
C PHE A 74 -4.22 -12.07 -13.29
N PRO A 75 -3.87 -11.48 -12.13
CA PRO A 75 -2.70 -11.90 -11.36
C PRO A 75 -2.91 -13.25 -10.64
N GLY A 76 -4.13 -13.78 -10.64
CA GLY A 76 -4.46 -15.09 -10.08
C GLY A 76 -5.94 -15.43 -10.25
N LEU A 77 -6.26 -16.71 -10.04
CA LEU A 77 -7.64 -17.18 -9.94
C LEU A 77 -8.18 -16.85 -8.55
N PHE A 78 -8.96 -15.77 -8.40
CA PHE A 78 -9.58 -15.46 -7.10
C PHE A 78 -10.76 -16.38 -6.79
N HIS A 79 -11.42 -16.91 -7.82
CA HIS A 79 -12.49 -17.88 -7.73
C HIS A 79 -12.22 -19.05 -8.68
N ALA A 80 -12.45 -20.27 -8.19
CA ALA A 80 -12.39 -21.49 -8.99
C ALA A 80 -13.51 -22.43 -8.54
N TRP A 81 -14.17 -23.09 -9.50
CA TRP A 81 -15.31 -24.01 -9.23
C TRP A 81 -16.42 -23.40 -8.35
N GLY A 82 -16.74 -22.13 -8.57
CA GLY A 82 -17.78 -21.43 -7.80
C GLY A 82 -17.39 -21.11 -6.34
N ARG A 83 -16.12 -21.24 -5.98
CA ARG A 83 -15.60 -20.97 -4.63
C ARG A 83 -14.45 -19.96 -4.67
N GLN A 84 -14.38 -19.08 -3.68
CA GLN A 84 -13.23 -18.20 -3.49
C GLN A 84 -12.01 -19.03 -3.05
N VAL A 85 -10.89 -18.89 -3.75
CA VAL A 85 -9.64 -19.63 -3.47
C VAL A 85 -8.49 -18.73 -3.01
N ILE A 86 -8.57 -17.41 -3.30
CA ILE A 86 -7.65 -16.39 -2.78
C ILE A 86 -8.49 -15.32 -2.07
N ALA A 87 -8.16 -15.05 -0.81
CA ALA A 87 -8.82 -14.07 0.05
C ALA A 87 -7.79 -13.23 0.83
N GLY A 88 -8.26 -12.35 1.71
CA GLY A 88 -7.42 -11.57 2.63
C GLY A 88 -7.63 -10.07 2.48
N ALA A 89 -6.59 -9.29 2.77
CA ALA A 89 -6.64 -7.84 2.90
C ALA A 89 -7.37 -7.12 1.75
N GLY A 90 -7.16 -7.53 0.50
CA GLY A 90 -7.82 -6.94 -0.67
C GLY A 90 -9.32 -7.23 -0.80
N TRP A 91 -9.86 -8.13 0.03
CA TRP A 91 -11.29 -8.47 0.11
C TRP A 91 -11.99 -7.83 1.32
N ASP A 92 -11.21 -7.39 2.31
CA ASP A 92 -11.68 -6.76 3.54
C ASP A 92 -11.55 -5.23 3.50
N VAL A 93 -11.23 -4.64 2.34
CA VAL A 93 -11.12 -3.18 2.13
C VAL A 93 -12.40 -2.58 1.60
#